data_AF-X1NUH2-F1
#
_entry.id   AF-X1NUH2-F1
#
_cell.length_a   1.000
_cell.length_b   1.000
_cell.length_c   1.000
_cell.angle_alpha   90.00
_cell.angle_beta   90.00
_cell.angle_gamma   90.00
#
_symmetry.space_group_name_H-M   'P 1'
#
loop_
_entity.id
_entity.type
_entity.pdbx_description
1 polymer ?
#
loop_
_entity_poly.entity_id
_entity_poly.type
_entity_poly.pdbx_seq_one_letter_code
_entity_poly.pdbx_strand_id
1 'polypeptide(L)'
;ESISSYGGYFKVTGTSRAVYGQATAVDGSNYGGYFTAAGSLGRGAYGSASGTSGRGVYGAATNNGDVYNYGGYFTAAGMHGKGVYGAATDNGDGLNVGGYFTANGRVAYGVEGYTPGQLGMGVYGHSPYNGVYGLSTGDNGHGVQGNAIGSGGHGIYGRASGTDGAAIYGRAESNSVTAIYGHGGTGGKAGYFEGNVHVTGELTKAYTAGTSNLATPIAYAFIMSNGTKASGTPNVSCTWNSGSQRYEITISGENYYYN
;
A
#
# COMPACT_ATOMS: atom_id res chain seq x y z
N GLU A 1 33.10 -42.69 1.72
CA GLU A 1 33.50 -42.02 0.47
C GLU A 1 32.25 -41.54 -0.26
N SER A 2 32.19 -40.28 -0.68
CA SER A 2 31.11 -39.81 -1.56
C SER A 2 31.49 -40.10 -3.00
N ILE A 3 30.88 -41.10 -3.61
CA ILE A 3 31.13 -41.48 -4.99
C ILE A 3 30.25 -40.62 -5.89
N SER A 4 30.85 -39.71 -6.67
CA SER A 4 30.12 -39.01 -7.73
C SER A 4 29.94 -39.97 -8.91
N SER A 5 28.71 -40.45 -9.10
CA SER A 5 28.35 -41.35 -10.20
C SER A 5 27.39 -40.65 -11.16
N TYR A 6 27.61 -40.78 -12.47
CA TYR A 6 26.75 -40.20 -13.50
C TYR A 6 26.09 -41.33 -14.31
N GLY A 7 24.78 -41.22 -14.54
CA GLY A 7 24.05 -42.11 -15.47
C GLY A 7 24.28 -41.75 -16.95
N GLY A 8 24.75 -40.53 -17.23
CA GLY A 8 25.12 -40.04 -18.56
C GLY A 8 25.78 -38.65 -18.49
N TYR A 9 26.72 -38.36 -19.39
CA TYR A 9 27.44 -37.09 -19.48
C TYR A 9 27.50 -36.63 -20.95
N PHE A 10 26.87 -35.49 -21.25
CA PHE A 10 26.82 -34.92 -22.60
C PHE A 10 27.51 -33.56 -22.61
N LYS A 11 28.50 -33.39 -23.49
CA LYS A 11 29.24 -32.13 -23.66
C LYS A 11 29.19 -31.70 -25.13
N VAL A 12 28.80 -30.45 -25.35
CA VAL A 12 28.71 -29.82 -26.67
C VAL A 12 29.33 -28.42 -26.63
N THR A 13 29.77 -27.92 -27.76
CA THR A 13 30.37 -26.57 -27.91
C THR A 13 29.68 -25.82 -29.05
N GLY A 14 29.73 -24.48 -29.01
CA GLY A 14 29.04 -23.63 -30.00
C GLY A 14 27.52 -23.65 -29.84
N THR A 15 26.80 -23.13 -30.84
CA THR A 15 25.32 -23.10 -30.85
C THR A 15 24.76 -24.52 -31.01
N SER A 16 24.43 -25.18 -29.92
CA SER A 16 24.12 -26.62 -29.91
C SER A 16 23.10 -27.00 -28.83
N ARG A 17 22.50 -28.19 -28.97
CA ARG A 17 21.62 -28.80 -27.97
C ARG A 17 22.23 -30.14 -27.56
N ALA A 18 22.68 -30.26 -26.31
CA ALA A 18 23.27 -31.51 -25.80
C ALA A 18 22.22 -32.62 -25.67
N VAL A 19 21.01 -32.26 -25.27
CA VAL A 19 19.86 -33.16 -25.11
C VAL A 19 18.63 -32.46 -25.68
N TYR A 20 17.85 -33.17 -26.49
CA TYR A 20 16.57 -32.70 -27.04
C TYR A 20 15.51 -33.78 -26.83
N GLY A 21 14.52 -33.47 -25.98
CA GLY A 21 13.36 -34.32 -25.73
C GLY A 21 12.10 -33.62 -26.21
N GLN A 22 11.33 -34.27 -27.08
CA GLN A 22 10.12 -33.72 -27.68
C GLN A 22 8.99 -34.74 -27.54
N ALA A 23 7.82 -34.24 -27.19
CA ALA A 23 6.64 -35.05 -27.04
C ALA A 23 5.46 -34.31 -27.68
N THR A 24 4.77 -34.94 -28.65
CA THR A 24 3.88 -34.25 -29.62
C THR A 24 2.41 -34.68 -29.58
N ALA A 25 2.01 -35.55 -28.64
CA ALA A 25 0.62 -35.94 -28.45
C ALA A 25 -0.27 -34.70 -28.25
N VAL A 26 -1.44 -34.73 -28.89
CA VAL A 26 -2.43 -33.64 -28.90
C VAL A 26 -3.49 -33.79 -27.80
N ASP A 27 -3.50 -34.94 -27.13
CA ASP A 27 -4.36 -35.32 -26.03
C ASP A 27 -3.56 -36.06 -24.94
N GLY A 28 -4.03 -35.98 -23.69
CA GLY A 28 -3.36 -36.56 -22.52
C GLY A 28 -2.15 -35.75 -22.01
N SER A 29 -1.59 -36.20 -20.88
CA SER A 29 -0.36 -35.60 -20.33
C SER A 29 0.86 -36.03 -21.13
N ASN A 30 1.72 -35.08 -21.50
CA ASN A 30 2.88 -35.37 -22.32
C ASN A 30 4.15 -34.70 -21.77
N TYR A 31 5.28 -35.41 -21.81
CA TYR A 31 6.53 -34.99 -21.17
C TYR A 31 7.72 -35.13 -22.13
N GLY A 32 8.38 -34.02 -22.47
CA GLY A 32 9.67 -34.04 -23.19
C GLY A 32 10.85 -34.49 -22.32
N GLY A 33 10.68 -34.48 -20.99
CA GLY A 33 11.63 -34.98 -20.00
C GLY A 33 10.97 -35.05 -18.62
N TYR A 34 11.40 -36.00 -17.79
CA TYR A 34 10.87 -36.23 -16.45
C TYR A 34 12.03 -36.51 -15.48
N PHE A 35 12.16 -35.68 -14.44
CA PHE A 35 13.28 -35.75 -13.49
C PHE A 35 12.76 -35.79 -12.05
N THR A 36 13.19 -36.80 -11.29
CA THR A 36 12.81 -36.98 -9.89
C THR A 36 14.04 -37.09 -9.01
N ALA A 37 14.07 -36.35 -7.90
CA ALA A 37 15.10 -36.46 -6.88
C ALA A 37 14.44 -36.63 -5.51
N ALA A 38 14.40 -37.86 -4.99
CA ALA A 38 13.68 -38.21 -3.76
C ALA A 38 14.46 -37.93 -2.46
N GLY A 39 15.75 -37.62 -2.55
CA GLY A 39 16.58 -37.31 -1.37
C GLY A 39 16.11 -36.02 -0.67
N SER A 40 16.35 -35.90 0.63
CA SER A 40 15.99 -34.72 1.43
C SER A 40 16.63 -33.41 0.96
N LEU A 41 17.73 -33.50 0.21
CA LEU A 41 18.43 -32.39 -0.45
C LEU A 41 18.41 -32.52 -1.99
N GLY A 42 17.49 -33.33 -2.52
CA GLY A 42 17.41 -33.66 -3.94
C GLY A 42 17.15 -32.42 -4.79
N ARG A 43 17.88 -32.30 -5.90
CA ARG A 43 17.61 -31.32 -6.96
C ARG A 43 17.17 -32.09 -8.20
N GLY A 44 15.88 -32.04 -8.52
CA GLY A 44 15.33 -32.73 -9.69
C GLY A 44 15.91 -32.20 -11.01
N ALA A 45 16.02 -30.87 -11.13
CA ALA A 45 16.73 -30.20 -12.22
C ALA A 45 17.53 -29.02 -11.66
N TYR A 46 18.76 -28.84 -12.15
CA TYR A 46 19.62 -27.70 -11.81
C TYR A 46 20.13 -27.06 -13.11
N GLY A 47 19.67 -25.84 -13.37
CA GLY A 47 20.11 -25.03 -14.50
C GLY A 47 21.06 -23.92 -14.03
N SER A 48 22.23 -23.83 -14.65
CA SER A 48 23.23 -22.79 -14.38
C SER A 48 23.72 -22.19 -15.68
N ALA A 49 23.82 -20.86 -15.73
CA ALA A 49 24.32 -20.13 -16.89
C ALA A 49 25.21 -18.98 -16.40
N SER A 50 26.50 -19.03 -16.74
CA SER A 50 27.51 -18.06 -16.28
C SER A 50 27.84 -16.97 -17.30
N GLY A 51 27.19 -16.98 -18.46
CA GLY A 51 27.36 -15.92 -19.46
C GLY A 51 26.76 -14.60 -18.99
N THR A 52 27.21 -13.48 -19.57
CA THR A 52 26.77 -12.10 -19.25
C THR A 52 25.26 -11.87 -19.41
N SER A 53 24.56 -12.74 -20.13
CA SER A 53 23.10 -12.75 -20.25
C SER A 53 22.52 -14.16 -20.06
N GLY A 54 23.19 -14.97 -19.24
CA GLY A 54 22.83 -16.37 -19.00
C GLY A 54 21.44 -16.53 -18.41
N ARG A 55 20.68 -17.49 -18.92
CA ARG A 55 19.40 -17.95 -18.32
C ARG A 55 19.58 -19.40 -17.89
N GLY A 56 19.62 -19.65 -16.58
CA GLY A 56 19.76 -21.01 -16.05
C GLY A 56 18.53 -21.88 -16.37
N VAL A 57 17.33 -21.28 -16.35
CA VAL A 57 16.06 -21.92 -16.72
C VAL A 57 15.23 -20.90 -17.50
N TYR A 58 14.63 -21.33 -18.62
CA TYR A 58 13.68 -20.54 -19.41
C TYR A 58 12.47 -21.41 -19.74
N GLY A 59 11.33 -21.09 -19.12
CA GLY A 59 10.04 -21.68 -19.42
C GLY A 59 9.18 -20.69 -20.20
N ALA A 60 8.63 -21.11 -21.32
CA ALA A 60 7.74 -20.30 -22.14
C ALA A 60 6.56 -21.14 -22.60
N ALA A 61 5.38 -20.54 -22.54
CA ALA A 61 4.17 -21.15 -23.04
C ALA A 61 3.52 -20.14 -23.98
N THR A 62 3.38 -20.49 -25.26
CA THR A 62 3.21 -19.53 -26.37
C THR A 62 1.82 -19.54 -26.99
N ASN A 63 0.85 -20.21 -26.37
CA ASN A 63 -0.53 -20.18 -26.84
C ASN A 63 -1.13 -18.78 -26.61
N ASN A 64 -1.69 -18.21 -27.68
CA ASN A 64 -2.28 -16.87 -27.70
C ASN A 64 -3.82 -16.89 -27.77
N GLY A 65 -4.45 -18.07 -27.66
CA GLY A 65 -5.91 -18.20 -27.57
C GLY A 65 -6.47 -17.83 -26.19
N ASP A 66 -7.80 -17.84 -26.07
CA ASP A 66 -8.52 -17.70 -24.79
C ASP A 66 -8.42 -19.01 -23.99
N VAL A 67 -7.21 -19.28 -23.49
CA VAL A 67 -6.87 -20.50 -22.77
C VAL A 67 -5.95 -20.19 -21.60
N TYR A 68 -5.99 -21.04 -20.58
CA TYR A 68 -4.97 -21.02 -19.53
C TYR A 68 -3.64 -21.51 -20.10
N ASN A 69 -2.61 -20.70 -19.94
CA ASN A 69 -1.30 -20.96 -20.51
C ASN A 69 -0.21 -20.55 -19.50
N TYR A 70 0.57 -21.51 -19.02
CA TYR A 70 1.53 -21.32 -17.92
C TYR A 70 2.98 -21.51 -18.39
N GLY A 71 3.80 -20.46 -18.36
CA GLY A 71 5.24 -20.54 -18.64
C GLY A 71 6.04 -21.33 -17.59
N GLY A 72 5.47 -21.48 -16.38
CA GLY A 72 5.97 -22.30 -15.29
C GLY A 72 4.89 -22.45 -14.21
N TYR A 73 4.90 -23.59 -13.50
CA TYR A 73 3.98 -23.89 -12.40
C TYR A 73 4.77 -24.50 -11.24
N PHE A 74 4.69 -23.89 -10.06
CA PHE A 74 5.50 -24.28 -8.90
C PHE A 74 4.59 -24.53 -7.69
N THR A 75 4.76 -25.69 -7.05
CA THR A 75 4.02 -26.07 -5.85
C THR A 75 4.99 -26.51 -4.77
N ALA A 76 4.79 -26.01 -3.54
CA ALA A 76 5.55 -26.45 -2.37
C ALA A 76 4.57 -26.77 -1.23
N ALA A 77 4.34 -28.06 -0.97
CA ALA A 77 3.35 -28.53 0.01
C ALA A 77 3.87 -28.61 1.46
N GLY A 78 5.15 -28.33 1.68
CA GLY A 78 5.74 -28.37 3.02
C GLY A 78 5.20 -27.26 3.95
N MET A 79 5.24 -27.49 5.27
CA MET A 79 4.84 -26.51 6.30
C MET A 79 5.60 -25.17 6.20
N HIS A 80 6.79 -25.18 5.60
CA HIS A 80 7.60 -24.00 5.29
C HIS A 80 7.90 -23.89 3.78
N GLY A 81 6.99 -24.39 2.94
CA GLY A 81 7.15 -24.45 1.49
C GLY A 81 7.39 -23.08 0.86
N LYS A 82 8.39 -22.99 -0.01
CA LYS A 82 8.62 -21.84 -0.89
C LYS A 82 8.44 -22.32 -2.32
N GLY A 83 7.35 -21.92 -2.97
CA GLY A 83 7.08 -22.29 -4.37
C GLY A 83 8.11 -21.71 -5.32
N VAL A 84 8.45 -20.42 -5.13
CA VAL A 84 9.49 -19.71 -5.87
C VAL A 84 10.37 -18.96 -4.89
N TYR A 85 11.69 -19.05 -5.05
CA TYR A 85 12.67 -18.27 -4.29
C TYR A 85 13.63 -17.61 -5.27
N GLY A 86 13.45 -16.30 -5.47
CA GLY A 86 14.37 -15.46 -6.24
C GLY A 86 15.29 -14.69 -5.29
N ALA A 87 16.60 -14.78 -5.51
CA ALA A 87 17.59 -14.01 -4.78
C ALA A 87 18.56 -13.41 -5.78
N ALA A 88 18.84 -12.13 -5.62
CA ALA A 88 19.78 -11.41 -6.43
C ALA A 88 20.78 -10.76 -5.46
N THR A 89 22.04 -11.20 -5.48
CA THR A 89 22.97 -11.12 -4.34
C THR A 89 24.18 -10.22 -4.58
N ASP A 90 24.18 -9.46 -5.67
CA ASP A 90 25.22 -8.47 -5.91
C ASP A 90 25.15 -7.37 -4.83
N ASN A 91 26.31 -7.00 -4.30
CA ASN A 91 26.46 -6.00 -3.23
C ASN A 91 27.10 -4.70 -3.76
N GLY A 92 27.32 -4.57 -5.07
CA GLY A 92 27.74 -3.32 -5.69
C GLY A 92 26.60 -2.30 -5.81
N ASP A 93 26.91 -1.09 -6.29
CA ASP A 93 25.95 0.01 -6.48
C ASP A 93 24.98 -0.20 -7.67
N GLY A 94 25.02 -1.39 -8.28
CA GLY A 94 24.15 -1.75 -9.40
C GLY A 94 22.71 -2.00 -8.99
N LEU A 95 21.78 -1.80 -9.93
CA LEU A 95 20.39 -2.20 -9.72
C LEU A 95 20.31 -3.73 -9.58
N ASN A 96 19.80 -4.17 -8.44
CA ASN A 96 19.67 -5.59 -8.12
C ASN A 96 18.19 -5.98 -7.96
N VAL A 97 17.69 -6.89 -8.80
CA VAL A 97 16.25 -7.22 -8.91
C VAL A 97 16.03 -8.72 -8.68
N GLY A 98 15.40 -9.07 -7.56
CA GLY A 98 15.09 -10.47 -7.20
C GLY A 98 13.93 -11.09 -7.99
N GLY A 99 13.08 -10.25 -8.59
CA GLY A 99 11.96 -10.65 -9.45
C GLY A 99 11.41 -9.46 -10.24
N TYR A 100 11.05 -9.70 -11.49
CA TYR A 100 10.46 -8.70 -12.40
C TYR A 100 9.25 -9.31 -13.09
N PHE A 101 8.09 -8.65 -12.97
CA PHE A 101 6.82 -9.14 -13.48
C PHE A 101 6.16 -8.06 -14.34
N THR A 102 5.66 -8.45 -15.51
CA THR A 102 4.95 -7.54 -16.43
C THR A 102 3.69 -8.22 -16.92
N ALA A 103 2.58 -7.46 -16.95
CA ALA A 103 1.32 -7.93 -17.48
C ALA A 103 0.70 -6.80 -18.34
N ASN A 104 0.63 -7.02 -19.67
CA ASN A 104 0.26 -6.00 -20.66
C ASN A 104 -1.23 -6.03 -21.06
N GLY A 105 -2.08 -6.72 -20.30
CA GLY A 105 -3.51 -6.82 -20.58
C GLY A 105 -4.27 -5.54 -20.17
N ARG A 106 -5.42 -5.29 -20.80
CA ARG A 106 -6.34 -4.20 -20.41
C ARG A 106 -6.79 -4.31 -18.95
N VAL A 107 -6.96 -5.54 -18.47
CA VAL A 107 -7.14 -5.89 -17.05
C VAL A 107 -6.07 -6.91 -16.75
N ALA A 108 -5.09 -6.54 -15.92
CA ALA A 108 -3.91 -7.36 -15.72
C ALA A 108 -3.35 -7.21 -14.31
N TYR A 109 -2.89 -8.33 -13.74
CA TYR A 109 -2.18 -8.37 -12.46
C TYR A 109 -0.75 -8.82 -12.74
N GLY A 110 0.23 -7.97 -12.42
CA GLY A 110 1.65 -8.35 -12.52
C GLY A 110 2.03 -9.38 -11.45
N VAL A 111 1.50 -9.21 -10.23
CA VAL A 111 1.62 -10.13 -9.10
C VAL A 111 0.28 -10.18 -8.38
N GLU A 112 -0.24 -11.38 -8.12
CA GLU A 112 -1.44 -11.61 -7.32
C GLU A 112 -1.09 -12.51 -6.13
N GLY A 113 -1.35 -12.02 -4.91
CA GLY A 113 -1.20 -12.79 -3.68
C GLY A 113 -2.55 -13.19 -3.11
N TYR A 114 -2.92 -14.46 -3.23
CA TYR A 114 -4.13 -15.01 -2.61
C TYR A 114 -3.77 -15.88 -1.40
N THR A 115 -4.34 -15.56 -0.23
CA THR A 115 -4.10 -16.33 0.99
C THR A 115 -5.41 -16.59 1.73
N PRO A 116 -6.00 -17.80 1.61
CA PRO A 116 -7.32 -18.09 2.17
C PRO A 116 -7.30 -18.34 3.70
N GLY A 117 -6.12 -18.45 4.30
CA GLY A 117 -5.98 -18.68 5.75
C GLY A 117 -6.46 -17.48 6.57
N GLN A 118 -7.09 -17.74 7.72
CA GLN A 118 -7.64 -16.72 8.62
C GLN A 118 -6.61 -15.73 9.18
N LEU A 119 -5.33 -16.11 9.18
CA LEU A 119 -4.18 -15.29 9.58
C LEU A 119 -3.20 -15.07 8.40
N GLY A 120 -3.73 -15.14 7.17
CA GLY A 120 -2.95 -15.09 5.95
C GLY A 120 -2.34 -13.72 5.67
N MET A 121 -1.16 -13.72 5.04
CA MET A 121 -0.49 -12.53 4.52
C MET A 121 -0.16 -12.77 3.06
N GLY A 122 -0.83 -12.05 2.16
CA GLY A 122 -0.65 -12.21 0.71
C GLY A 122 0.69 -11.66 0.21
N VAL A 123 1.09 -10.48 0.70
CA VAL A 123 2.35 -9.81 0.35
C VAL A 123 2.99 -9.21 1.60
N TYR A 124 4.28 -9.46 1.79
CA TYR A 124 5.08 -8.90 2.89
C TYR A 124 6.29 -8.15 2.34
N GLY A 125 6.32 -6.83 2.55
CA GLY A 125 7.46 -5.97 2.21
C GLY A 125 8.23 -5.56 3.46
N HIS A 126 9.55 -5.75 3.47
CA HIS A 126 10.44 -5.31 4.55
C HIS A 126 11.68 -4.63 3.96
N SER A 127 11.94 -3.40 4.37
CA SER A 127 13.05 -2.59 3.87
C SER A 127 13.40 -1.48 4.86
N PRO A 128 14.68 -1.09 5.00
CA PRO A 128 15.09 0.09 5.76
C PRO A 128 14.54 1.42 5.22
N TYR A 129 14.14 1.46 3.94
CA TYR A 129 13.67 2.67 3.25
C TYR A 129 12.20 2.54 2.82
N ASN A 130 11.93 1.84 1.71
CA ASN A 130 10.59 1.63 1.19
C ASN A 130 10.25 0.14 1.21
N GLY A 131 9.30 -0.27 2.06
CA GLY A 131 8.77 -1.64 2.06
C GLY A 131 7.84 -1.89 0.88
N VAL A 132 7.04 -0.90 0.51
CA VAL A 132 6.13 -0.89 -0.64
C VAL A 132 6.16 0.50 -1.27
N TYR A 133 6.36 0.58 -2.59
CA TYR A 133 6.29 1.82 -3.35
C TYR A 133 5.27 1.66 -4.48
N GLY A 134 4.20 2.45 -4.43
CA GLY A 134 3.13 2.43 -5.43
C GLY A 134 3.13 3.73 -6.24
N LEU A 135 3.35 3.63 -7.55
CA LEU A 135 3.30 4.74 -8.50
C LEU A 135 2.17 4.50 -9.49
N SER A 136 1.29 5.48 -9.65
CA SER A 136 0.27 5.50 -10.70
C SER A 136 0.40 6.77 -11.52
N THR A 137 0.55 6.62 -12.83
CA THR A 137 0.70 7.74 -13.79
C THR A 137 -0.57 8.03 -14.59
N GLY A 138 -1.60 7.20 -14.45
CA GLY A 138 -2.89 7.41 -15.13
C GLY A 138 -3.83 8.31 -14.33
N ASP A 139 -4.74 8.98 -15.05
CA ASP A 139 -5.84 9.74 -14.46
C ASP A 139 -6.69 8.84 -13.54
N ASN A 140 -7.13 9.37 -12.41
CA ASN A 140 -7.88 8.64 -11.37
C ASN A 140 -7.17 7.39 -10.80
N GLY A 141 -5.89 7.18 -11.08
CA GLY A 141 -5.20 5.97 -10.65
C GLY A 141 -4.76 6.01 -9.18
N HIS A 142 -4.59 4.82 -8.60
CA HIS A 142 -4.15 4.62 -7.22
C HIS A 142 -2.78 3.96 -7.19
N GLY A 143 -1.79 4.60 -6.56
CA GLY A 143 -0.48 3.97 -6.36
C GLY A 143 -0.56 2.79 -5.36
N VAL A 144 -1.23 3.00 -4.23
CA VAL A 144 -1.53 1.97 -3.23
C VAL A 144 -2.98 2.13 -2.78
N GLN A 145 -3.75 1.05 -2.81
CA GLN A 145 -5.14 1.03 -2.36
C GLN A 145 -5.35 -0.09 -1.34
N GLY A 146 -5.94 0.27 -0.21
CA GLY A 146 -6.35 -0.67 0.82
C GLY A 146 -7.87 -0.72 0.95
N ASN A 147 -8.47 -1.89 0.73
CA ASN A 147 -9.90 -2.11 0.93
C ASN A 147 -10.12 -3.18 2.00
N ALA A 148 -10.85 -2.85 3.05
CA ALA A 148 -11.16 -3.77 4.14
C ALA A 148 -12.68 -3.84 4.35
N ILE A 149 -13.26 -5.01 4.07
CA ILE A 149 -14.71 -5.25 4.13
C ILE A 149 -15.17 -5.95 5.41
N GLY A 150 -14.22 -6.53 6.17
CA GLY A 150 -14.49 -7.19 7.45
C GLY A 150 -14.77 -6.19 8.57
N SER A 151 -15.55 -6.61 9.57
CA SER A 151 -15.77 -5.81 10.78
C SER A 151 -14.45 -5.51 11.48
N GLY A 152 -14.20 -4.25 11.85
CA GLY A 152 -12.94 -3.79 12.43
C GLY A 152 -11.75 -3.76 11.44
N GLY A 153 -11.99 -3.94 10.15
CA GLY A 153 -10.93 -3.94 9.14
C GLY A 153 -10.33 -2.55 8.92
N HIS A 154 -9.02 -2.52 8.67
CA HIS A 154 -8.29 -1.32 8.23
C HIS A 154 -7.84 -1.50 6.79
N GLY A 155 -8.27 -0.63 5.88
CA GLY A 155 -7.74 -0.65 4.51
C GLY A 155 -6.25 -0.32 4.50
N ILE A 156 -5.87 0.75 5.19
CA ILE A 156 -4.48 1.17 5.40
C ILE A 156 -4.29 1.43 6.90
N TYR A 157 -3.32 0.75 7.51
CA TYR A 157 -2.95 0.94 8.91
C TYR A 157 -1.52 1.46 8.99
N GLY A 158 -1.37 2.74 9.34
CA GLY A 158 -0.07 3.36 9.58
C GLY A 158 0.27 3.35 11.07
N ARG A 159 1.52 3.00 11.41
CA ARG A 159 2.06 3.12 12.76
C ARG A 159 3.49 3.66 12.69
N ALA A 160 3.77 4.73 13.43
CA ALA A 160 5.10 5.27 13.62
C ALA A 160 5.46 5.24 15.11
N SER A 161 6.60 4.63 15.45
CA SER A 161 7.10 4.51 16.83
C SER A 161 8.46 5.14 17.05
N GLY A 162 9.09 5.66 16.00
CA GLY A 162 10.33 6.43 16.08
C GLY A 162 10.05 7.88 16.49
N THR A 163 11.08 8.57 16.97
CA THR A 163 11.05 10.03 17.17
C THR A 163 10.79 10.72 15.84
N ASP A 164 9.99 11.80 15.86
CA ASP A 164 9.62 12.60 14.68
C ASP A 164 8.92 11.82 13.55
N GLY A 165 8.37 10.64 13.86
CA GLY A 165 7.69 9.80 12.88
C GLY A 165 6.25 10.22 12.59
N ALA A 166 5.88 10.24 11.31
CA ALA A 166 4.48 10.35 10.88
C ALA A 166 3.95 8.97 10.45
N ALA A 167 2.89 8.49 11.10
CA ALA A 167 2.26 7.23 10.72
C ALA A 167 1.57 7.32 9.35
N ILE A 168 0.98 8.48 9.05
CA ILE A 168 0.38 8.85 7.78
C ILE A 168 0.88 10.25 7.44
N TYR A 169 1.56 10.40 6.30
CA TYR A 169 2.06 11.68 5.82
C TYR A 169 1.48 11.94 4.42
N GLY A 170 0.51 12.85 4.34
CA GLY A 170 -0.04 13.32 3.08
C GLY A 170 0.62 14.63 2.66
N ARG A 171 1.19 14.67 1.46
CA ARG A 171 1.72 15.89 0.84
C ARG A 171 1.09 16.05 -0.53
N ALA A 172 0.64 17.26 -0.83
CA ALA A 172 0.02 17.58 -2.10
C ALA A 172 0.68 18.85 -2.67
N GLU A 173 1.20 18.77 -3.89
CA GLU A 173 2.18 19.76 -4.42
C GLU A 173 1.62 20.69 -5.51
N SER A 174 0.38 20.47 -5.94
CA SER A 174 -0.27 21.29 -6.97
C SER A 174 -1.33 22.21 -6.37
N ASN A 175 -1.96 23.05 -7.20
CA ASN A 175 -3.12 23.84 -6.78
C ASN A 175 -4.38 22.95 -6.73
N SER A 176 -5.29 23.22 -5.80
CA SER A 176 -6.61 22.56 -5.70
C SER A 176 -6.56 21.04 -5.45
N VAL A 177 -5.56 20.56 -4.72
CA VAL A 177 -5.37 19.15 -4.36
C VAL A 177 -5.69 18.91 -2.88
N THR A 178 -6.17 17.72 -2.56
CA THR A 178 -6.41 17.29 -1.17
C THR A 178 -5.36 16.24 -0.79
N ALA A 179 -4.54 16.53 0.22
CA ALA A 179 -3.52 15.59 0.68
C ALA A 179 -4.10 14.39 1.43
N ILE A 180 -5.12 14.62 2.26
CA ILE A 180 -5.84 13.60 3.03
C ILE A 180 -7.33 13.91 2.96
N TYR A 181 -8.09 13.00 2.37
CA TYR A 181 -9.54 13.11 2.28
C TYR A 181 -10.20 12.05 3.18
N GLY A 182 -10.88 12.50 4.24
CA GLY A 182 -11.67 11.64 5.11
C GLY A 182 -13.17 11.79 4.79
N HIS A 183 -13.88 10.67 4.70
CA HIS A 183 -15.33 10.65 4.52
C HIS A 183 -15.96 9.61 5.46
N GLY A 184 -16.89 10.04 6.30
CA GLY A 184 -17.71 9.16 7.13
C GLY A 184 -19.10 9.03 6.55
N GLY A 185 -19.60 7.80 6.38
CA GLY A 185 -20.99 7.56 6.01
C GLY A 185 -21.98 7.92 7.15
N THR A 186 -23.25 7.57 6.99
CA THR A 186 -24.30 7.84 7.99
C THR A 186 -23.91 7.32 9.38
N GLY A 187 -23.79 8.22 10.36
CA GLY A 187 -23.37 7.89 11.73
C GLY A 187 -21.86 7.64 11.93
N GLY A 188 -21.07 7.67 10.85
CA GLY A 188 -19.62 7.50 10.87
C GLY A 188 -18.87 8.82 11.00
N LYS A 189 -17.58 8.73 11.35
CA LYS A 189 -16.68 9.89 11.44
C LYS A 189 -15.74 9.90 10.23
N ALA A 190 -15.52 11.07 9.63
CA ALA A 190 -14.47 11.27 8.63
C ALA A 190 -13.05 11.22 9.23
N GLY A 191 -12.93 11.58 10.52
CA GLY A 191 -11.71 11.48 11.31
C GLY A 191 -12.05 11.40 12.81
N TYR A 192 -11.20 10.69 13.56
CA TYR A 192 -11.28 10.59 15.02
C TYR A 192 -9.88 10.85 15.58
N PHE A 193 -9.76 11.90 16.40
CA PHE A 193 -8.49 12.36 16.92
C PHE A 193 -8.58 12.42 18.44
N GLU A 194 -7.67 11.74 19.12
CA GLU A 194 -7.48 11.82 20.57
C GLU A 194 -6.16 12.54 20.85
N GLY A 195 -6.17 13.50 21.77
CA GLY A 195 -5.02 14.34 22.08
C GLY A 195 -5.00 15.68 21.33
N ASN A 196 -3.83 16.30 21.29
CA ASN A 196 -3.67 17.63 20.72
C ASN A 196 -3.75 17.61 19.19
N VAL A 197 -4.61 18.46 18.63
CA VAL A 197 -4.68 18.71 17.18
C VAL A 197 -4.10 20.10 16.92
N HIS A 198 -3.05 20.15 16.11
CA HIS A 198 -2.44 21.40 15.68
C HIS A 198 -2.86 21.72 14.24
N VAL A 199 -3.39 22.92 14.03
CA VAL A 199 -3.79 23.43 12.71
C VAL A 199 -3.16 24.80 12.54
N THR A 200 -2.29 24.95 11.53
CA THR A 200 -1.67 26.24 11.20
C THR A 200 -2.52 27.10 10.27
N GLY A 201 -3.43 26.47 9.53
CA GLY A 201 -4.39 27.12 8.65
C GLY A 201 -5.79 27.20 9.26
N GLU A 202 -6.80 27.27 8.40
CA GLU A 202 -8.19 27.35 8.81
C GLU A 202 -8.80 25.97 9.06
N LEU A 203 -9.57 25.87 10.14
CA LEU A 203 -10.52 24.78 10.34
C LEU A 203 -11.91 25.30 10.00
N THR A 204 -12.43 24.90 8.84
CA THR A 204 -13.75 25.33 8.36
C THR A 204 -14.82 24.29 8.67
N LYS A 205 -15.99 24.75 9.12
CA LYS A 205 -17.18 23.92 9.33
C LYS A 205 -18.41 24.70 8.88
N ALA A 206 -19.23 24.09 8.02
CA ALA A 206 -20.49 24.69 7.61
C ALA A 206 -21.45 24.76 8.81
N TYR A 207 -22.01 25.94 9.05
CA TYR A 207 -23.06 26.14 10.03
C TYR A 207 -24.42 25.87 9.38
N THR A 208 -25.23 25.00 9.98
CA THR A 208 -26.63 24.81 9.62
C THR A 208 -27.49 25.21 10.80
N ALA A 209 -28.20 26.33 10.68
CA ALA A 209 -29.11 26.83 11.71
C ALA A 209 -30.15 25.75 12.07
N GLY A 210 -30.44 25.60 13.37
CA GLY A 210 -31.46 24.65 13.86
C GLY A 210 -31.01 23.20 13.97
N THR A 211 -29.73 22.89 13.74
CA THR A 211 -29.16 21.56 14.01
C THR A 211 -28.41 21.56 15.34
N SER A 212 -28.51 20.46 16.10
CA SER A 212 -27.77 20.25 17.34
C SER A 212 -26.30 19.92 17.05
N ASN A 213 -25.60 20.80 16.35
CA ASN A 213 -24.16 20.71 16.25
C ASN A 213 -23.59 21.20 17.59
N LEU A 214 -22.82 20.34 18.27
CA LEU A 214 -22.20 20.56 19.60
C LEU A 214 -21.24 21.78 19.69
N ALA A 215 -21.27 22.69 18.73
CA ALA A 215 -20.50 23.93 18.67
C ALA A 215 -21.39 25.06 18.10
N THR A 216 -22.56 25.30 18.69
CA THR A 216 -23.31 26.55 18.47
C THR A 216 -22.84 27.56 19.51
N PRO A 217 -21.85 28.43 19.21
CA PRO A 217 -21.57 29.55 20.08
C PRO A 217 -22.82 30.44 20.13
N ILE A 218 -23.31 30.76 21.33
CA ILE A 218 -24.43 31.69 21.53
C ILE A 218 -24.10 33.12 21.04
N ALA A 219 -22.81 33.41 20.85
CA ALA A 219 -22.27 34.65 20.32
C ALA A 219 -20.80 34.54 19.91
N TYR A 220 -20.37 35.35 18.93
CA TYR A 220 -18.94 35.59 18.65
C TYR A 220 -18.73 37.05 18.23
N ALA A 221 -17.56 37.63 18.52
CA ALA A 221 -17.18 38.96 18.04
C ALA A 221 -15.66 39.17 18.00
N PHE A 222 -15.23 40.02 17.07
CA PHE A 222 -13.89 40.62 17.06
C PHE A 222 -13.99 42.02 17.67
N ILE A 223 -13.37 42.22 18.84
CA ILE A 223 -13.39 43.48 19.60
C ILE A 223 -12.07 44.22 19.37
N MET A 224 -12.16 45.47 18.92
CA MET A 224 -11.00 46.35 18.75
C MET A 224 -10.48 46.82 20.11
N SER A 225 -9.22 47.29 20.15
CA SER A 225 -8.57 47.75 21.38
C SER A 225 -9.32 48.88 22.10
N ASN A 226 -10.05 49.72 21.34
CA ASN A 226 -10.89 50.80 21.87
C ASN A 226 -12.26 50.33 22.41
N GLY A 227 -12.52 49.02 22.44
CA GLY A 227 -13.74 48.42 22.96
C GLY A 227 -14.90 48.35 21.97
N THR A 228 -14.72 48.77 20.72
CA THR A 228 -15.78 48.68 19.70
C THR A 228 -15.80 47.33 19.00
N LYS A 229 -16.99 46.82 18.67
CA LYS A 229 -17.17 45.60 17.88
C LYS A 229 -16.83 45.88 16.42
N ALA A 230 -15.80 45.23 15.89
CA ALA A 230 -15.46 45.30 14.46
C ALA A 230 -16.27 44.30 13.63
N SER A 231 -16.50 43.10 14.14
CA SER A 231 -17.37 42.09 13.50
C SER A 231 -17.92 41.12 14.56
N GLY A 232 -18.98 40.38 14.24
CA GLY A 232 -19.58 39.42 15.17
C GLY A 232 -21.08 39.24 15.00
N THR A 233 -21.70 38.42 15.85
CA THR A 233 -23.16 38.26 15.88
C THR A 233 -23.86 39.55 16.30
N PRO A 234 -25.12 39.78 15.87
CA PRO A 234 -25.87 40.99 16.21
C PRO A 234 -26.09 41.18 17.72
N ASN A 235 -26.25 40.07 18.45
CA ASN A 235 -26.48 40.08 19.88
C ASN A 235 -25.25 40.43 20.73
N VAL A 236 -24.05 40.54 20.16
CA VAL A 236 -22.84 40.95 20.90
C VAL A 236 -22.62 42.45 20.80
N SER A 237 -22.35 43.10 21.92
CA SER A 237 -21.78 44.44 22.00
C SER A 237 -20.63 44.50 23.01
N CYS A 238 -19.79 45.52 22.90
CA CYS A 238 -18.68 45.75 23.83
C CYS A 238 -18.50 47.25 24.06
N THR A 239 -18.05 47.61 25.26
CA THR A 239 -17.56 48.94 25.61
C THR A 239 -16.24 48.82 26.39
N TRP A 240 -15.33 49.78 26.24
CA TRP A 240 -14.14 49.87 27.08
C TRP A 240 -14.43 50.75 28.29
N ASN A 241 -14.32 50.19 29.49
CA ASN A 241 -14.43 50.93 30.74
C ASN A 241 -13.03 51.36 31.19
N SER A 242 -12.68 52.62 30.95
CA SER A 242 -11.35 53.17 31.30
C SER A 242 -11.09 53.25 32.80
N GLY A 243 -12.14 53.45 33.62
CA GLY A 243 -12.01 53.53 35.07
C GLY A 243 -11.71 52.18 35.72
N SER A 244 -12.20 51.08 35.14
CA SER A 244 -11.96 49.71 35.62
C SER A 244 -10.98 48.91 34.75
N GLN A 245 -10.39 49.55 33.73
CA GLN A 245 -9.45 48.95 32.76
C GLN A 245 -9.91 47.60 32.18
N ARG A 246 -11.20 47.48 31.82
CA ARG A 246 -11.78 46.23 31.30
C ARG A 246 -12.72 46.46 30.11
N TYR A 247 -12.84 45.44 29.28
CA TYR A 247 -13.90 45.32 28.30
C TYR A 247 -15.18 44.83 28.98
N GLU A 248 -16.30 45.49 28.71
CA GLU A 248 -17.62 45.09 29.17
C GLU A 248 -18.40 44.57 27.96
N ILE A 249 -18.58 43.25 27.90
CA ILE A 249 -19.22 42.54 26.79
C ILE A 249 -20.65 42.20 27.18
N THR A 250 -21.61 42.53 26.32
CA THR A 250 -23.01 42.13 26.46
C THR A 250 -23.37 41.16 25.35
N ILE A 251 -23.94 40.00 25.69
CA ILE A 251 -24.66 39.15 24.74
C ILE A 251 -26.14 39.23 25.06
N SER A 252 -26.87 39.98 24.26
CA SER A 252 -28.31 40.23 24.42
C SER A 252 -29.13 38.98 24.13
N GLY A 253 -30.25 38.81 24.84
CA GLY A 253 -31.14 37.65 24.67
C GLY A 253 -30.69 36.40 25.41
N GLU A 254 -29.58 36.47 26.15
CA GLU A 254 -29.08 35.39 27.00
C GLU A 254 -29.34 35.70 28.48
N ASN A 255 -29.65 34.67 29.27
CA ASN A 255 -29.84 34.80 30.71
C ASN A 255 -28.55 34.42 31.44
N TYR A 256 -28.03 35.34 32.25
CA TYR A 256 -26.84 35.12 33.06
C TYR A 256 -27.24 34.97 34.52
N TYR A 257 -26.90 33.81 35.09
CA TYR A 257 -27.06 33.56 36.51
C TYR A 257 -25.67 33.57 37.15
N TYR A 258 -25.48 34.44 38.14
CA TYR A 258 -24.30 34.44 38.99
C TYR A 258 -24.72 33.75 40.30
N ASN A 259 -24.07 32.64 40.65
CA ASN A 259 -24.27 31.99 41.94
C ASN A 259 -23.46 32.69 43.02
#